data_AF-A0A292QT87-F1
#
_entry.id   AF-A0A292QT87-F1
#
_cell.length_a   1.000
_cell.length_b   1.000
_cell.length_c   1.000
_cell.angle_alpha   90.00
_cell.angle_beta   90.00
_cell.angle_gamma   90.00
#
_symmetry.space_group_name_H-M   'P 1'
#
loop_
_entity.id
_entity.type
_entity.pdbx_description
1 polymer ?
#
loop_
_entity_poly.entity_id
_entity_poly.type
_entity_poly.pdbx_seq_one_letter_code
_entity_poly.pdbx_strand_id
1 'polypeptide(L)'
;MFIGNSCNDCNRYNRLEMKNVDQNMLAWLEDIIEENNSRIERKEWKSKYNSYVVYDYEPFCTEGFEINLVISSIDSSYLNFIKYLYDEKISTIEYLNNCIMI
;
A
#
# COMPACT_ATOMS: atom_id res chain seq x y z
N MET A 1 -24.60 0.72 -36.27
CA MET A 1 -23.80 1.96 -36.21
C MET A 1 -22.79 1.76 -35.09
N PHE A 2 -21.52 1.58 -35.42
CA PHE A 2 -20.44 1.49 -34.44
C PHE A 2 -20.18 2.90 -33.91
N ILE A 3 -20.57 3.16 -32.66
CA ILE A 3 -20.27 4.43 -31.99
C ILE A 3 -19.05 4.21 -31.09
N GLY A 4 -17.90 4.57 -31.67
CA GLY A 4 -16.81 5.30 -31.02
C GLY A 4 -16.37 4.90 -29.63
N ASN A 5 -15.19 4.26 -29.58
CA ASN A 5 -14.25 4.39 -28.47
C ASN A 5 -14.04 5.86 -28.09
N SER A 6 -14.31 6.19 -26.82
CA SER A 6 -13.64 7.28 -26.12
C SER A 6 -13.49 6.87 -24.66
N CYS A 7 -12.38 6.19 -24.37
CA CYS A 7 -11.95 5.92 -23.01
C CYS A 7 -11.40 7.25 -22.42
N ASN A 8 -12.29 8.18 -22.08
CA ASN A 8 -11.94 9.46 -21.44
C ASN A 8 -11.94 9.38 -19.89
N ASP A 9 -12.20 8.20 -19.32
CA ASP A 9 -12.36 7.97 -17.87
C ASP A 9 -11.13 7.30 -17.20
N CYS A 10 -9.96 7.35 -17.82
CA CYS A 10 -8.79 6.59 -17.35
C CYS A 10 -8.13 7.16 -16.07
N ASN A 11 -8.57 8.31 -15.56
CA ASN A 11 -7.84 9.07 -14.53
C ASN A 11 -8.74 9.61 -13.40
N ARG A 12 -9.85 8.91 -13.10
CA ARG A 12 -10.81 9.37 -12.08
C ARG A 12 -10.38 9.12 -10.63
N TYR A 13 -9.37 8.28 -10.43
CA TYR A 13 -8.94 7.85 -9.10
C TYR A 13 -7.55 8.37 -8.80
N ASN A 14 -7.42 8.99 -7.63
CA ASN A 14 -6.14 9.34 -7.04
C ASN A 14 -5.43 8.06 -6.62
N ARG A 15 -4.09 8.05 -6.66
CA ARG A 15 -3.27 6.88 -6.31
C ARG A 15 -2.21 7.25 -5.29
N LEU A 16 -2.02 6.36 -4.33
CA LEU A 16 -0.95 6.40 -3.35
C LEU A 16 -0.11 5.14 -3.50
N GLU A 17 1.18 5.32 -3.77
CA GLU A 17 2.16 4.24 -3.78
C GLU A 17 2.88 4.18 -2.44
N MET A 18 2.76 3.05 -1.76
CA MET A 18 3.49 2.74 -0.53
C MET A 18 4.50 1.65 -0.81
N LYS A 19 5.76 1.90 -0.46
CA LYS A 19 6.86 0.96 -0.68
C LYS A 19 7.41 0.48 0.65
N ASN A 20 7.88 -0.76 0.67
CA ASN A 20 8.48 -1.37 1.85
C ASN A 20 7.56 -1.32 3.09
N VAL A 21 6.31 -1.74 2.91
CA VAL A 21 5.34 -1.83 4.02
C VAL A 21 5.71 -3.02 4.92
N ASP A 22 5.67 -2.80 6.23
CA ASP A 22 5.92 -3.85 7.22
C ASP A 22 4.83 -4.95 7.13
N GLN A 23 5.26 -6.22 7.00
CA GLN A 23 4.34 -7.36 6.91
C GLN A 23 3.39 -7.46 8.11
N ASN A 24 3.85 -7.10 9.31
CA ASN A 24 3.02 -7.12 10.53
C ASN A 24 1.95 -6.02 10.51
N MET A 25 2.18 -4.94 9.76
CA MET A 25 1.23 -3.85 9.60
C MET A 25 0.24 -4.09 8.46
N LEU A 26 0.50 -5.07 7.60
CA LEU A 26 -0.25 -5.27 6.36
C LEU A 26 -1.75 -5.48 6.64
N ALA A 27 -2.10 -6.44 7.49
CA ALA A 27 -3.51 -6.74 7.80
C ALA A 27 -4.25 -5.50 8.35
N TRP A 28 -3.61 -4.78 9.29
CA TRP A 28 -4.18 -3.55 9.84
C TRP A 28 -4.34 -2.46 8.77
N LEU A 29 -3.37 -2.31 7.87
CA LEU A 29 -3.43 -1.33 6.79
C LEU A 29 -4.55 -1.67 5.79
N GLU A 30 -4.74 -2.96 5.48
CA GLU A 30 -5.82 -3.43 4.62
C GLU A 30 -7.20 -3.07 5.20
N ASP A 31 -7.41 -3.30 6.50
CA ASP A 31 -8.65 -2.94 7.21
C ASP A 31 -8.90 -1.42 7.14
N ILE A 32 -7.88 -0.60 7.44
CA ILE A 32 -7.99 0.87 7.41
C ILE A 32 -8.31 1.38 6.00
N ILE A 33 -7.72 0.79 4.96
CA ILE A 33 -7.99 1.18 3.57
C ILE A 33 -9.46 0.92 3.21
N GLU A 34 -10.00 -0.24 3.59
CA GLU A 34 -11.39 -0.61 3.33
C GLU A 34 -12.36 0.31 4.09
N GLU A 35 -12.08 0.60 5.36
CA GLU A 35 -12.89 1.51 6.19
C GLU A 35 -12.90 2.96 5.65
N ASN A 36 -11.82 3.40 4.99
CA ASN A 36 -11.66 4.77 4.49
C ASN A 36 -12.02 4.94 3.01
N ASN A 37 -13.01 4.19 2.52
CA ASN A 37 -13.55 4.28 1.15
C ASN A 37 -12.47 4.23 0.05
N SER A 38 -11.40 3.49 0.31
CA SER A 38 -10.26 3.35 -0.60
C SER A 38 -10.13 1.89 -1.02
N ARG A 39 -9.35 1.62 -2.07
CA ARG A 39 -9.20 0.28 -2.65
C ARG A 39 -7.75 -0.04 -2.88
N ILE A 40 -7.38 -1.29 -2.68
CA ILE A 40 -6.05 -1.79 -3.05
C ILE A 40 -6.11 -2.18 -4.54
N GLU A 41 -5.43 -1.42 -5.39
CA GLU A 41 -5.31 -1.76 -6.81
C GLU A 41 -4.27 -2.86 -7.02
N ARG A 42 -3.22 -2.84 -6.20
CA ARG A 42 -2.06 -3.71 -6.39
C ARG A 42 -1.35 -3.96 -5.07
N LYS A 43 -1.02 -5.22 -4.83
CA LYS A 43 -0.18 -5.68 -3.74
C LYS A 43 0.87 -6.59 -4.34
N GLU A 44 2.13 -6.21 -4.22
CA GLU A 44 3.27 -6.89 -4.84
C GLU A 44 4.33 -7.22 -3.78
N TRP A 45 4.82 -8.46 -3.82
CA TRP A 45 5.99 -8.90 -3.08
C TRP A 45 7.17 -8.88 -4.04
N LYS A 46 8.02 -7.86 -3.90
CA LYS A 46 9.20 -7.65 -4.74
C LYS A 46 10.44 -8.14 -4.03
N SER A 47 11.28 -8.93 -4.69
CA SER A 47 12.53 -9.39 -4.07
C SER A 47 13.50 -8.22 -3.84
N LYS A 48 14.13 -8.20 -2.66
CA LYS A 48 15.21 -7.28 -2.29
C LYS A 48 16.46 -7.48 -3.15
N TYR A 49 16.68 -8.70 -3.64
CA TYR A 49 17.91 -9.10 -4.32
C TYR A 49 17.80 -9.11 -5.85
N ASN A 50 16.60 -9.28 -6.38
CA ASN A 50 16.37 -9.35 -7.82
C ASN A 50 15.09 -8.59 -8.22
N SER A 51 15.27 -7.48 -8.93
CA SER A 51 14.17 -6.60 -9.35
C SER A 51 13.17 -7.26 -10.31
N TYR A 52 13.54 -8.34 -10.98
CA TYR A 52 12.66 -9.11 -11.87
C TYR A 52 11.76 -10.10 -11.13
N VAL A 53 12.05 -10.39 -9.86
CA VAL A 53 11.25 -11.32 -9.05
C VAL A 53 10.19 -10.52 -8.31
N VAL A 54 8.95 -10.60 -8.81
CA VAL A 54 7.78 -9.96 -8.24
C VAL A 54 6.63 -10.96 -8.22
N TYR A 55 5.96 -11.09 -7.08
CA TYR A 55 4.76 -11.90 -6.93
C TYR A 55 3.56 -11.00 -6.60
N ASP A 56 2.40 -11.35 -7.13
CA ASP A 56 1.09 -10.77 -6.80
C ASP A 56 0.38 -11.53 -5.66
N TYR A 57 1.05 -12.53 -5.09
CA TYR A 57 0.63 -13.31 -3.93
C TYR A 57 1.76 -13.42 -2.90
N GLU A 58 1.41 -13.79 -1.67
CA GLU A 58 2.37 -13.97 -0.59
C GLU A 58 3.30 -15.17 -0.86
N PRO A 59 4.63 -14.96 -0.98
CA PRO A 59 5.57 -16.04 -1.21
C PRO A 59 5.76 -16.90 0.05
N PHE A 60 6.16 -18.17 -0.12
CA PHE A 60 6.41 -19.09 0.99
C PHE A 60 7.47 -18.62 2.00
N CYS A 61 8.43 -17.81 1.56
CA CYS A 61 9.43 -17.18 2.40
C CYS A 61 9.42 -15.68 2.14
N THR A 62 9.06 -14.89 3.15
CA THR A 62 8.87 -13.44 3.02
C THR A 62 10.10 -12.61 3.41
N GLU A 63 11.10 -13.19 4.10
CA GLU A 63 12.28 -12.45 4.60
C GLU A 63 13.05 -11.69 3.50
N GLY A 64 13.11 -12.26 2.29
CA GLY A 64 13.80 -11.69 1.13
C GLY A 64 12.97 -10.74 0.27
N PHE A 65 11.74 -10.41 0.68
CA PHE A 65 10.79 -9.62 -0.10
C PHE A 65 10.43 -8.30 0.60
N GLU A 66 10.14 -7.30 -0.21
CA GLU A 66 9.54 -6.03 0.18
C GLU A 66 8.09 -6.01 -0.32
N ILE A 67 7.19 -5.50 0.50
CA ILE A 67 5.77 -5.39 0.18
C ILE A 67 5.52 -3.99 -0.37
N ASN A 68 5.03 -3.90 -1.60
CA ASN A 68 4.63 -2.67 -2.24
C ASN A 68 3.12 -2.67 -2.47
N LEU A 69 2.46 -1.58 -2.09
CA LEU A 69 1.03 -1.40 -2.25
C LEU A 69 0.72 -0.17 -3.11
N VAL A 70 -0.29 -0.31 -3.96
CA VAL A 70 -0.92 0.80 -4.66
C VAL A 70 -2.36 0.89 -4.20
N ILE A 71 -2.69 2.00 -3.58
CA ILE A 71 -4.01 2.30 -3.04
C ILE A 71 -4.63 3.36 -3.95
N SER A 72 -5.90 3.19 -4.31
CA SER A 72 -6.66 4.21 -5.02
C SER A 72 -7.90 4.64 -4.29
N SER A 73 -8.27 5.90 -4.50
CA SER A 73 -9.48 6.49 -3.94
C SER A 73 -10.02 7.56 -4.88
N ILE A 74 -11.29 7.90 -4.71
CA ILE A 74 -11.95 8.96 -5.48
C ILE A 74 -11.35 10.32 -5.09
N ASP A 75 -11.09 10.53 -3.80
CA ASP A 75 -10.54 11.78 -3.26
C ASP A 75 -9.12 11.55 -2.70
N SER A 76 -8.21 12.46 -3.01
CA SER A 76 -6.84 12.44 -2.47
C SER A 76 -6.81 12.65 -0.95
N SER A 77 -7.85 13.27 -0.39
CA SER A 77 -7.99 13.49 1.05
C SER A 77 -8.03 12.17 1.83
N TYR A 78 -8.72 11.14 1.32
CA TYR A 78 -8.75 9.82 1.94
C TYR A 78 -7.37 9.15 1.93
N LEU A 79 -6.64 9.27 0.82
CA LEU A 79 -5.29 8.73 0.71
C LEU A 79 -4.30 9.44 1.64
N ASN A 80 -4.41 10.77 1.75
CA ASN A 80 -3.59 11.56 2.67
C ASN A 80 -3.87 11.18 4.13
N PHE A 81 -5.12 10.91 4.47
CA PHE A 81 -5.49 10.47 5.81
C PHE A 81 -4.96 9.07 6.14
N ILE A 82 -5.09 8.11 5.21
CA ILE A 82 -4.51 6.76 5.37
C ILE A 82 -2.99 6.86 5.56
N LYS A 83 -2.32 7.69 4.75
CA LYS A 83 -0.88 7.91 4.88
C LYS A 83 -0.51 8.49 6.24
N TYR A 84 -1.26 9.48 6.72
CA TYR A 84 -1.05 10.06 8.04
C TYR A 84 -1.16 9.03 9.16
N LEU A 85 -2.21 8.19 9.15
CA LEU A 85 -2.40 7.12 10.14
C LEU A 85 -1.24 6.12 10.12
N TYR A 86 -0.77 5.76 8.94
CA TYR A 86 0.38 4.86 8.78
C TYR A 86 1.65 5.48 9.39
N ASP A 87 1.96 6.73 9.00
CA ASP A 87 3.16 7.44 9.46
C ASP A 87 3.15 7.63 10.99
N GLU A 88 1.99 7.96 11.58
CA GLU A 88 1.82 8.09 13.04
C GLU A 88 2.08 6.75 13.76
N LYS A 89 1.55 5.65 13.22
CA LYS A 89 1.72 4.32 13.82
C LYS A 89 3.17 3.87 13.76
N ILE A 90 3.86 4.07 12.63
CA ILE A 90 5.30 3.79 12.50
C ILE A 90 6.10 4.63 13.50
N SER A 91 5.83 5.95 13.58
CA SER A 91 6.52 6.82 14.52
C SER A 91 6.35 6.37 15.98
N THR A 92 5.14 5.90 16.33
CA THR A 92 4.87 5.35 17.66
C THR A 92 5.66 4.07 17.93
N ILE A 93 5.76 3.17 16.94
CA ILE A 93 6.55 1.93 17.07
C ILE A 93 8.04 2.24 17.23
N GLU A 94 8.57 3.16 16.44
CA GLU A 94 9.96 3.62 16.54
C GLU A 94 10.24 4.22 17.92
N TYR A 95 9.33 5.05 18.43
CA TYR A 95 9.42 5.61 19.77
C TYR A 95 9.46 4.53 20.85
N LEU A 96 8.54 3.55 20.79
CA LEU A 96 8.50 2.43 21.75
C LEU A 96 9.75 1.55 21.67
N ASN A 97 10.24 1.25 20.48
CA ASN A 97 11.49 0.50 20.29
C ASN A 97 12.69 1.23 20.90
N ASN A 98 12.74 2.56 20.77
CA ASN A 98 13.78 3.38 21.40
C ASN A 98 13.68 3.35 22.93
N CYS A 99 12.47 3.27 23.51
CA CYS A 99 12.29 3.14 24.95
C CYS A 99 12.73 1.77 25.51
N ILE A 100 12.60 0.69 24.74
CA ILE A 100 12.98 -0.67 25.15
C ILE A 100 14.50 -0.90 25.07
N MET A 101 15.19 -0.16 24.21
CA MET A 101 16.64 -0.24 24.02
C MET A 101 17.46 0.44 25.13
N ILE A 102 16.80 0.97 26.17
CA ILE A 102 17.39 1.53 27.40
C ILE A 102 17.39 0.46 28.49
#